data_AF-A0A7V8SV17-F1
#
_entry.id   AF-A0A7V8SV17-F1
#
_cell.length_a   1.000
_cell.length_b   1.000
_cell.length_c   1.000
_cell.angle_alpha   90.00
_cell.angle_beta   90.00
_cell.angle_gamma   90.00
#
_symmetry.space_group_name_H-M   'P 1'
#
loop_
_entity.id
_entity.type
_entity.pdbx_description
1 polymer ?
#
loop_
_entity_poly.entity_id
_entity_poly.type
_entity_poly.pdbx_seq_one_letter_code
_entity_poly.pdbx_strand_id
1 'polypeptide(L)'
;MPLVKVKTLDALRNLSGEELAVTPWFEVRQERIDRFADATEDHQWIHVDRERAQRESPYGATIAHGFLTLSLLSRFMREALEVGG
;
A
#
# COMPACT_ATOMS: atom_id res chain seq x y z
N MET A 1 10.37 0.53 -12.59
CA MET A 1 10.93 1.71 -13.30
C MET A 1 11.94 2.41 -12.39
N PRO A 2 12.91 3.17 -12.92
CA PRO A 2 13.77 3.99 -12.07
C PRO A 2 12.98 5.10 -11.37
N LEU A 3 13.47 5.57 -10.22
CA LEU A 3 12.88 6.69 -9.49
C LEU A 3 12.89 7.96 -10.35
N VAL A 4 11.76 8.66 -10.39
CA VAL A 4 11.60 9.93 -11.10
C VAL A 4 12.11 11.07 -10.22
N LYS A 5 13.00 11.89 -10.76
CA LYS A 5 13.51 13.08 -10.09
C LYS A 5 12.93 14.33 -10.72
N VAL A 6 12.22 15.12 -9.93
CA VAL A 6 11.62 16.38 -10.34
C VAL A 6 12.29 17.51 -9.56
N LYS A 7 12.81 18.52 -10.25
CA LYS A 7 13.67 19.54 -9.61
C LYS A 7 12.89 20.56 -8.75
N THR A 8 11.63 20.81 -9.06
CA THR A 8 10.77 21.80 -8.39
C THR A 8 9.33 21.32 -8.33
N LEU A 9 8.55 21.80 -7.36
CA LEU A 9 7.11 21.52 -7.28
C LEU A 9 6.35 21.92 -8.56
N ASP A 10 6.67 23.08 -9.15
CA ASP A 10 6.00 23.53 -10.38
C ASP A 10 6.25 22.60 -11.58
N ALA A 11 7.41 21.95 -11.64
CA ALA A 11 7.74 21.03 -12.72
C ALA A 11 6.88 19.76 -12.71
N LEU A 12 6.17 19.44 -11.61
CA LEU A 12 5.23 18.32 -11.54
C LEU A 12 4.08 18.47 -12.55
N ARG A 13 3.65 19.69 -12.84
CA ARG A 13 2.53 19.95 -13.76
C ARG A 13 2.81 19.41 -15.16
N ASN A 14 4.07 19.39 -15.56
CA ASN A 14 4.51 18.89 -16.87
C ASN A 14 4.39 17.37 -17.01
N LEU A 15 4.12 16.64 -15.92
CA LEU A 15 3.99 15.18 -15.90
C LEU A 15 2.53 14.71 -15.82
N SER A 16 1.57 15.64 -15.90
CA SER A 16 0.14 15.29 -15.86
C SER A 16 -0.25 14.42 -17.06
N GLY A 17 -0.81 13.24 -16.79
CA GLY A 17 -1.23 12.28 -17.82
C GLY A 17 -0.17 11.23 -18.17
N GLU A 18 1.06 11.38 -17.66
CA GLU A 18 2.14 10.42 -17.88
C GLU A 18 2.13 9.30 -16.84
N GLU A 19 2.56 8.10 -17.24
CA GLU A 19 2.89 7.03 -16.30
C GLU A 19 4.21 7.38 -15.58
N LEU A 20 4.12 7.64 -14.28
CA LEU A 20 5.26 8.15 -13.51
C LEU A 20 6.24 7.04 -13.11
N ALA A 21 5.75 5.98 -12.45
CA ALA A 21 6.61 4.94 -11.94
C ALA A 21 5.85 3.65 -11.65
N VAL A 22 6.60 2.55 -11.72
CA VAL A 22 6.24 1.25 -11.17
C VAL A 22 7.30 0.91 -10.11
N THR A 23 6.88 0.82 -8.85
CA THR A 23 7.76 0.47 -7.72
C THR A 23 8.11 -1.02 -7.76
N PRO A 24 9.16 -1.44 -7.04
CA PRO A 24 9.37 -2.85 -6.77
C PRO A 24 8.16 -3.47 -6.05
N TRP A 25 8.05 -4.80 -6.14
CA TRP A 25 7.06 -5.55 -5.38
C TRP A 25 7.22 -5.33 -3.88
N PHE A 26 6.09 -5.20 -3.21
CA PHE A 26 6.03 -5.07 -1.76
C PHE A 26 5.18 -6.19 -1.17
N GLU A 27 5.82 -7.02 -0.35
CA GLU A 27 5.16 -8.14 0.30
C GLU A 27 4.34 -7.68 1.51
N VAL A 28 3.04 -7.97 1.48
CA VAL A 28 2.14 -7.73 2.62
C VAL A 28 2.02 -9.02 3.43
N ARG A 29 2.70 -9.06 4.58
CA ARG A 29 2.63 -10.16 5.53
C ARG A 29 1.53 -9.94 6.57
N GLN A 30 1.04 -11.03 7.15
CA GLN A 30 0.02 -10.99 8.20
C GLN A 30 0.39 -10.06 9.37
N GLU A 31 1.64 -10.04 9.84
CA GLU A 31 2.07 -9.15 10.94
C GLU A 31 1.82 -7.66 10.64
N ARG A 32 1.82 -7.26 9.36
CA ARG A 32 1.45 -5.89 8.97
C ARG A 32 -0.07 -5.68 9.01
N ILE A 33 -0.83 -6.69 8.58
CA ILE A 33 -2.30 -6.69 8.64
C ILE A 33 -2.74 -6.59 10.11
N ASP A 34 -2.17 -7.40 11.00
CA ASP A 34 -2.48 -7.41 12.43
C ASP A 34 -2.16 -6.05 13.08
N ARG A 35 -0.96 -5.49 12.83
CA ARG A 35 -0.61 -4.15 13.35
C ARG A 35 -1.50 -3.04 12.80
N PHE A 36 -1.99 -3.17 11.57
CA PHE A 36 -2.92 -2.19 11.01
C PHE A 36 -4.27 -2.29 11.72
N ALA A 37 -4.77 -3.51 11.99
CA ALA A 37 -5.96 -3.72 12.79
C ALA A 37 -5.82 -3.06 14.18
N ASP A 38 -4.68 -3.24 14.86
CA ASP A 38 -4.44 -2.61 16.16
C ASP A 38 -4.41 -1.09 16.09
N ALA A 39 -3.87 -0.51 15.01
CA ALA A 39 -3.79 0.93 14.83
C ALA A 39 -5.12 1.58 14.47
N THR A 40 -6.05 0.84 13.84
CA THR A 40 -7.33 1.37 13.37
C THR A 40 -8.54 0.82 14.09
N GLU A 41 -8.32 -0.07 15.07
CA GLU A 41 -9.37 -0.79 15.81
C GLU A 41 -10.30 -1.62 14.89
N ASP A 42 -9.80 -2.01 13.71
CA ASP A 42 -10.53 -2.87 12.76
C ASP A 42 -10.01 -4.30 12.83
N HIS A 43 -10.56 -5.04 13.79
CA HIS A 43 -10.30 -6.46 14.00
C HIS A 43 -11.32 -7.36 13.30
N GLN A 44 -11.90 -6.93 12.16
CA GLN A 44 -12.80 -7.79 11.40
C GLN A 44 -12.10 -9.11 11.04
N TRP A 45 -12.77 -10.24 11.32
CA TRP A 45 -12.16 -11.57 11.29
C TRP A 45 -11.49 -11.94 9.96
N ILE A 46 -11.97 -11.41 8.82
CA ILE A 46 -11.36 -11.64 7.51
C ILE A 46 -9.93 -11.11 7.40
N HIS A 47 -9.53 -10.21 8.31
CA HIS A 47 -8.20 -9.63 8.36
C HIS A 47 -7.30 -10.36 9.35
N VAL A 48 -7.80 -10.76 10.52
CA VAL A 48 -6.96 -11.17 11.66
C VAL A 48 -7.12 -12.63 12.10
N ASP A 49 -8.26 -13.27 11.81
CA ASP A 49 -8.52 -14.65 12.24
C ASP A 49 -8.19 -15.64 11.11
N ARG A 50 -6.96 -16.17 11.14
CA ARG A 50 -6.48 -17.10 10.11
C ARG A 50 -7.28 -18.39 10.03
N GLU A 51 -7.66 -18.94 11.18
CA GLU A 51 -8.35 -20.22 11.22
C GLU A 51 -9.77 -20.09 10.66
N ARG A 52 -10.48 -19.04 11.08
CA ARG A 52 -11.81 -18.75 10.56
C ARG A 52 -11.75 -18.36 9.09
N ALA A 53 -10.79 -17.53 8.69
CA ALA A 53 -10.58 -17.18 7.29
C ALA A 53 -10.34 -18.41 6.41
N GLN A 54 -9.54 -19.37 6.87
CA GLN A 54 -9.31 -20.61 6.13
C GLN A 54 -10.59 -21.45 5.92
N ARG A 55 -11.53 -21.43 6.89
CA ARG A 55 -12.77 -22.21 6.85
C ARG A 55 -13.93 -21.51 6.15
N GLU A 56 -14.08 -20.20 6.37
CA GLU A 56 -15.29 -19.43 6.05
C GLU A 56 -15.07 -18.35 4.97
N SER A 57 -13.84 -17.89 4.75
CA SER A 57 -13.57 -16.84 3.76
C SER A 57 -13.67 -17.41 2.34
N PRO A 58 -14.29 -16.70 1.38
CA PRO A 58 -14.27 -17.09 -0.03
C PRO A 58 -12.84 -17.11 -0.61
N TYR A 59 -11.88 -16.45 0.04
CA TYR A 59 -10.47 -16.43 -0.37
C TYR A 59 -9.65 -17.56 0.25
N GLY A 60 -10.20 -18.31 1.21
CA GLY A 60 -9.49 -19.39 1.92
C GLY A 60 -8.29 -18.93 2.75
N ALA A 61 -8.14 -17.63 3.00
CA ALA A 61 -7.10 -17.03 3.82
C ALA A 61 -7.56 -15.64 4.30
N THR A 62 -6.82 -15.07 5.25
CA THR A 62 -6.94 -13.66 5.62
C THR A 62 -6.57 -12.77 4.45
N ILE A 63 -7.21 -11.61 4.38
CA ILE A 63 -6.91 -10.58 3.39
C ILE A 63 -6.47 -9.29 4.09
N ALA A 64 -5.66 -8.48 3.42
CA ALA A 64 -5.30 -7.16 3.94
C ALA A 64 -6.53 -6.24 4.01
N HIS A 65 -6.52 -5.30 4.94
CA HIS A 65 -7.50 -4.21 4.97
C HIS A 65 -7.41 -3.40 3.66
N GLY A 66 -8.55 -3.00 3.11
CA GLY A 66 -8.56 -2.10 1.95
C GLY A 66 -7.83 -0.78 2.24
N PHE A 67 -7.99 -0.25 3.45
CA PHE A 67 -7.27 0.95 3.91
C PHE A 67 -5.78 0.73 4.14
N LEU A 68 -5.34 -0.49 4.48
CA LEU A 68 -3.91 -0.81 4.50
C LEU A 68 -3.34 -0.67 3.09
N THR A 69 -3.98 -1.28 2.08
CA THR A 69 -3.56 -1.16 0.68
C THR A 69 -3.49 0.30 0.22
N LEU A 70 -4.52 1.11 0.53
CA LEU A 70 -4.53 2.53 0.20
C LEU A 70 -3.40 3.31 0.91
N SER A 71 -3.15 3.03 2.19
CA SER A 71 -2.10 3.71 2.96
C SER A 71 -0.69 3.50 2.41
N LEU A 72 -0.46 2.40 1.69
CA LEU A 72 0.83 2.11 1.06
C LEU A 72 1.19 3.10 -0.06
N LEU A 73 0.24 3.89 -0.57
CA LEU A 73 0.53 4.97 -1.52
C LEU A 73 1.58 5.95 -0.97
N SER A 74 1.55 6.28 0.33
CA SER A 74 2.57 7.13 0.94
C SER A 74 3.98 6.53 0.83
N ARG A 75 4.10 5.20 1.01
CA ARG A 75 5.36 4.49 0.84
C ARG A 75 5.78 4.49 -0.63
N PHE A 76 4.88 4.10 -1.52
CA PHE A 76 5.18 3.95 -2.94
C PHE A 76 5.55 5.29 -3.59
N MET A 77 4.91 6.38 -3.19
CA MET A 77 5.27 7.72 -3.67
C MET A 77 6.73 8.08 -3.35
N ARG A 78 7.26 7.71 -2.18
CA ARG A 78 8.67 7.93 -1.83
C ARG A 78 9.64 7.06 -2.62
N GLU A 79 9.21 5.88 -3.04
CA GLU A 79 10.01 4.97 -3.88
C GLU A 79 9.94 5.37 -5.37
N ALA A 80 8.84 6.02 -5.77
CA ALA A 80 8.55 6.42 -7.14
C ALA A 80 9.12 7.79 -7.53
N LEU A 81 9.03 8.77 -6.64
CA LEU A 81 9.20 10.18 -6.97
C LEU A 81 9.99 10.91 -5.88
N GLU A 82 11.02 11.64 -6.30
CA GLU A 82 11.73 12.62 -5.48
C GLU A 82 11.48 14.00 -6.08
N VAL A 83 10.94 14.92 -5.27
CA VAL A 83 10.72 16.31 -5.66
C VAL A 83 11.70 17.19 -4.89
N GLY A 84 12.53 17.93 -5.62
CA GLY A 84 13.40 18.94 -5.07
C GLY A 84 12.65 20.24 -4.77
N GLY A 85 13.08 20.94 -3.73
CA GLY A 85 12.46 22.18 -3.28
C GLY A 85 11.49 21.97 -2.14
#